data_AF-A0A2K0TX08-F1
#
_entry.id   AF-A0A2K0TX08-F1
#
_cell.length_a   1.000
_cell.length_b   1.000
_cell.length_c   1.000
_cell.angle_alpha   90.00
_cell.angle_beta   90.00
_cell.angle_gamma   90.00
#
_symmetry.space_group_name_H-M   'P 1'
#
loop_
_entity.id
_entity.type
_entity.pdbx_description
1 polymer ?
#
loop_
_entity_poly.entity_id
_entity_poly.type
_entity_poly.pdbx_seq_one_letter_code
_entity_poly.pdbx_strand_id
1 'polypeptide(L)'
;MDPASLPDRDDEDHLQLPKRQKICHSNKENDLPYDRYTIAWICALYIETAAALAMLDEKHGELPRYPHDNNTYTLGSIGNHNIVIACLPQDQYGNINAASVLTNLKRTFPSIRHGLMVGIGGAAPVKEDIRLGDVVVGTRVMQYDLGKIVSGGGIQRTAVPRFPEQSLCTAIANLRASHEIYSTRVSAILWERMERNPEYHRPSAPDHLFQASYEHDRSMPNCQSCDQSQLERREARRSCEPKIHYGAIASSNQVMKDAVTRDRLANELDIICFEMEAAGLMDILPCLPIRGICDYSDSHKAKDWQKYAAAVAAAYAREFLEALPATGDASRNPLPNARPHLQIDLGTRRQRLLESLEFDQIDSRKTTIKTAYSKTCSWFLKHHDYLEWLDSGKQSQHHGLLWIRGKPGAGKSIIMKFIYTKMKRTDAPARALTISFFFNARGGSLEKSVSGMYRSLLLQLLEGFPDLQLVLDDPDLIPRNQMSAMNSKSRTWSSFLKKSQNNVWKTM
;
A
#
# COMPACT_ATOMS: atom_id res chain seq x y z
N MET A 1 -33.31 96.96 19.04
CA MET A 1 -33.43 96.00 20.15
C MET A 1 -32.10 95.28 20.24
N ASP A 2 -31.51 95.36 21.42
CA ASP A 2 -30.22 94.80 21.85
C ASP A 2 -30.14 93.26 21.71
N PRO A 3 -28.94 92.65 21.86
CA PRO A 3 -28.37 91.69 20.91
C PRO A 3 -27.99 90.36 21.61
N ALA A 4 -27.39 89.41 20.91
CA ALA A 4 -26.40 88.52 21.52
C ALA A 4 -25.52 87.79 20.48
N SER A 5 -24.23 88.02 20.66
CA SER A 5 -23.01 87.50 20.07
C SER A 5 -22.75 85.97 20.19
N LEU A 6 -22.24 85.40 19.09
CA LEU A 6 -21.05 84.51 18.89
C LEU A 6 -20.28 83.98 20.14
N PRO A 7 -19.69 82.76 20.08
CA PRO A 7 -18.42 82.59 19.36
C PRO A 7 -18.17 81.26 18.63
N ASP A 8 -17.26 81.35 17.65
CA ASP A 8 -16.45 80.29 17.07
C ASP A 8 -15.70 79.47 18.14
N ARG A 9 -15.52 78.17 17.85
CA ARG A 9 -14.30 77.40 18.14
C ARG A 9 -14.27 76.12 17.30
N ASP A 10 -13.20 76.01 16.53
CA ASP A 10 -12.72 74.81 15.86
C ASP A 10 -12.57 73.62 16.83
N ASP A 11 -12.85 72.41 16.36
CA ASP A 11 -11.90 71.29 16.46
C ASP A 11 -12.42 70.08 15.64
N GLU A 12 -11.48 69.44 14.95
CA GLU A 12 -11.66 68.36 13.98
C GLU A 12 -12.33 67.10 14.56
N ASP A 13 -13.19 66.45 13.75
CA ASP A 13 -13.18 64.98 13.70
C ASP A 13 -13.66 64.48 12.32
N HIS A 14 -12.70 64.01 11.53
CA HIS A 14 -12.93 63.42 10.21
C HIS A 14 -13.53 62.01 10.32
N LEU A 15 -14.86 61.90 10.41
CA LEU A 15 -15.57 60.63 10.17
C LEU A 15 -15.88 60.45 8.67
N GLN A 16 -14.97 59.78 7.97
CA GLN A 16 -15.21 59.28 6.61
C GLN A 16 -16.33 58.22 6.62
N LEU A 17 -17.49 58.57 6.04
CA LEU A 17 -18.53 57.62 5.68
C LEU A 17 -18.05 56.73 4.51
N PRO A 18 -18.17 55.37 4.58
CA PRO A 18 -17.68 54.51 3.51
C PRO A 18 -18.48 54.70 2.23
N LYS A 19 -17.77 55.02 1.14
CA LYS A 19 -18.31 55.05 -0.22
C LYS A 19 -18.88 53.69 -0.61
N ARG A 20 -20.17 53.69 -0.94
CA ARG A 20 -20.94 52.61 -1.58
C ARG A 20 -20.12 51.91 -2.67
N GLN A 21 -19.69 50.68 -2.42
CA GLN A 21 -19.04 49.84 -3.44
C GLN A 21 -20.07 49.44 -4.51
N LYS A 22 -19.73 49.75 -5.77
CA LYS A 22 -20.43 49.24 -6.95
C LYS A 22 -20.34 47.72 -6.94
N ILE A 23 -21.48 47.05 -6.82
CA ILE A 23 -21.61 45.63 -7.10
C ILE A 23 -21.34 45.45 -8.60
N CYS A 24 -20.14 45.00 -8.95
CA CYS A 24 -19.89 44.45 -10.27
C CYS A 24 -20.64 43.11 -10.35
N HIS A 25 -21.77 43.11 -11.03
CA HIS A 25 -22.29 41.90 -11.66
C HIS A 25 -21.28 41.46 -12.73
N SER A 26 -20.32 40.62 -12.33
CA SER A 26 -19.67 39.72 -13.29
C SER A 26 -20.60 38.52 -13.45
N ASN A 27 -21.19 38.36 -14.63
CA ASN A 27 -21.94 37.17 -15.02
C ASN A 27 -21.14 35.90 -14.69
N LYS A 28 -21.56 35.17 -13.65
CA LYS A 28 -21.13 33.80 -13.32
C LYS A 28 -22.22 32.81 -13.77
N GLU A 29 -22.65 32.92 -15.03
CA GLU A 29 -23.49 31.90 -15.65
C GLU A 29 -22.60 31.06 -16.57
N ASN A 30 -22.51 29.74 -16.28
CA ASN A 30 -22.05 28.62 -17.13
C ASN A 30 -20.87 27.73 -16.65
N ASP A 31 -20.63 27.59 -15.35
CA ASP A 31 -20.00 26.37 -14.82
C ASP A 31 -20.95 25.77 -13.78
N LEU A 32 -21.84 24.87 -14.19
CA LEU A 32 -22.60 24.09 -13.21
C LEU A 32 -21.59 23.24 -12.42
N PRO A 33 -21.68 23.16 -11.08
CA PRO A 33 -20.71 22.42 -10.29
C PRO A 33 -20.62 20.93 -10.66
N TYR A 34 -21.66 20.37 -11.31
CA TYR A 34 -21.70 19.01 -11.83
C TYR A 34 -20.77 18.77 -13.04
N ASP A 35 -20.54 19.79 -13.87
CA ASP A 35 -19.77 19.66 -15.12
C ASP A 35 -18.26 19.54 -14.87
N ARG A 36 -17.83 19.72 -13.62
CA ARG A 36 -16.43 19.62 -13.22
C ARG A 36 -15.95 18.20 -13.05
N TYR A 37 -16.85 17.22 -12.96
CA TYR A 37 -16.51 15.83 -12.69
C TYR A 37 -16.42 15.04 -13.99
N THR A 38 -15.28 14.37 -14.18
CA THR A 38 -14.93 13.68 -15.42
C THR A 38 -14.74 12.18 -15.26
N ILE A 39 -14.57 11.71 -14.01
CA ILE A 39 -14.37 10.30 -13.68
C ILE A 39 -15.55 9.79 -12.84
N ALA A 40 -16.18 8.71 -13.28
CA ALA A 40 -17.10 7.92 -12.47
C ALA A 40 -16.36 6.74 -11.84
N TRP A 41 -16.49 6.55 -10.53
CA TRP A 41 -15.94 5.41 -9.81
C TRP A 41 -17.08 4.64 -9.15
N ILE A 42 -17.41 3.48 -9.70
CA ILE A 42 -18.54 2.66 -9.25
C ILE A 42 -18.03 1.51 -8.39
N CYS A 43 -18.68 1.31 -7.25
CA CYS A 43 -18.46 0.20 -6.32
C CYS A 43 -19.78 -0.59 -6.14
N ALA A 44 -19.70 -1.92 -5.98
CA ALA A 44 -20.85 -2.77 -5.71
C ALA A 44 -21.19 -2.83 -4.22
N LEU A 45 -20.18 -2.78 -3.35
CA LEU A 45 -20.30 -2.98 -1.91
C LEU A 45 -19.83 -1.77 -1.11
N TYR A 46 -20.36 -1.65 0.12
CA TYR A 46 -19.96 -0.58 1.02
C TYR A 46 -18.48 -0.67 1.44
N ILE A 47 -17.91 -1.87 1.54
CA ILE A 47 -16.48 -2.06 1.83
C ILE A 47 -15.58 -1.57 0.69
N GLU A 48 -16.04 -1.73 -0.55
CA GLU A 48 -15.35 -1.23 -1.75
C GLU A 48 -15.44 0.29 -1.80
N THR A 49 -16.62 0.84 -1.47
CA THR A 49 -16.84 2.28 -1.37
C THR A 49 -15.97 2.89 -0.28
N ALA A 50 -15.91 2.29 0.91
CA ALA A 50 -15.04 2.75 1.98
C ALA A 50 -13.56 2.75 1.54
N ALA A 51 -13.13 1.73 0.80
CA ALA A 51 -11.79 1.72 0.23
C ALA A 51 -11.56 2.83 -0.81
N ALA A 52 -12.53 3.08 -1.69
CA ALA A 52 -12.47 4.17 -2.68
C ALA A 52 -12.41 5.55 -2.01
N LEU A 53 -13.21 5.78 -0.96
CA LEU A 53 -13.22 7.04 -0.22
C LEU A 53 -11.87 7.35 0.42
N ALA A 54 -11.19 6.34 0.94
CA ALA A 54 -9.85 6.51 1.52
C ALA A 54 -8.80 6.92 0.48
N MET A 55 -9.05 6.66 -0.81
CA MET A 55 -8.13 7.01 -1.89
C MET A 55 -8.24 8.47 -2.36
N LEU A 56 -9.25 9.22 -1.93
CA LEU A 56 -9.40 10.64 -2.31
C LEU A 56 -8.30 11.50 -1.67
N ASP A 57 -7.82 12.49 -2.41
CA ASP A 57 -6.99 13.58 -1.86
C ASP A 57 -7.85 14.59 -1.11
N GLU A 58 -8.98 14.97 -1.70
CA GLU A 58 -9.97 15.86 -1.11
C GLU A 58 -11.38 15.29 -1.32
N LYS A 59 -12.21 15.35 -0.28
CA LYS A 59 -13.66 15.14 -0.40
C LYS A 59 -14.33 16.49 -0.60
N HIS A 60 -15.07 16.64 -1.69
CA HIS A 60 -15.81 17.86 -2.00
C HIS A 60 -17.14 17.92 -1.23
N GLY A 61 -17.73 19.11 -1.14
CA GLY A 61 -19.05 19.32 -0.56
C GLY A 61 -20.16 18.64 -1.37
N GLU A 62 -21.30 18.38 -0.71
CA GLU A 62 -22.47 17.80 -1.36
C GLU A 62 -23.10 18.80 -2.34
N LEU A 63 -23.56 18.27 -3.48
CA LEU A 63 -24.38 19.02 -4.43
C LEU A 63 -25.86 18.71 -4.19
N PRO A 64 -26.78 19.65 -4.51
CA PRO A 64 -28.21 19.39 -4.44
C PRO A 64 -28.59 18.11 -5.18
N ARG A 65 -29.57 17.38 -4.68
CA ARG A 65 -30.03 16.19 -5.39
C ARG A 65 -30.64 16.58 -6.74
N TYR A 66 -30.18 15.94 -7.80
CA TYR A 66 -30.75 16.16 -9.13
C TYR A 66 -32.18 15.59 -9.20
N PRO A 67 -33.16 16.30 -9.78
CA PRO A 67 -34.53 15.80 -9.88
C PRO A 67 -34.58 14.41 -10.54
N HIS A 68 -35.30 13.48 -9.92
CA HIS A 68 -35.48 12.10 -10.40
C HIS A 68 -34.20 11.23 -10.43
N ASP A 69 -33.10 11.68 -9.83
CA ASP A 69 -31.96 10.83 -9.54
C ASP A 69 -32.03 10.32 -8.09
N ASN A 70 -32.15 9.00 -7.95
CA ASN A 70 -32.27 8.38 -6.63
C ASN A 70 -30.95 7.97 -5.99
N ASN A 71 -29.83 8.09 -6.72
CA ASN A 71 -28.53 7.68 -6.23
C ASN A 71 -27.98 8.64 -5.17
N THR A 72 -27.04 8.14 -4.39
CA THR A 72 -26.19 8.94 -3.50
C THR A 72 -24.76 8.92 -4.03
N TYR A 73 -24.15 10.09 -4.11
CA TYR A 73 -22.80 10.28 -4.63
C TYR A 73 -21.88 10.85 -3.57
N THR A 74 -20.63 10.40 -3.57
CA THR A 74 -19.55 11.15 -2.93
C THR A 74 -18.68 11.79 -3.99
N LEU A 75 -18.34 13.05 -3.77
CA LEU A 75 -17.56 13.85 -4.69
C LEU A 75 -16.18 14.09 -4.10
N GLY A 76 -15.16 14.10 -4.95
CA GLY A 76 -13.79 14.38 -4.52
C GLY A 76 -12.81 14.51 -5.67
N SER A 77 -11.53 14.49 -5.33
CA SER A 77 -10.43 14.55 -6.30
C SER A 77 -9.31 13.56 -5.99
N ILE A 78 -8.61 13.13 -7.04
CA ILE A 78 -7.32 12.43 -6.98
C ILE A 78 -6.41 13.07 -8.02
N GLY A 79 -5.30 13.66 -7.58
CA GLY A 79 -4.43 14.44 -8.45
C GLY A 79 -5.20 15.52 -9.20
N ASN A 80 -5.21 15.44 -10.53
CA ASN A 80 -5.86 16.42 -11.40
C ASN A 80 -7.28 15.99 -11.85
N HIS A 81 -7.85 14.94 -11.27
CA HIS A 81 -9.14 14.39 -11.66
C HIS A 81 -10.20 14.63 -10.60
N ASN A 82 -11.35 15.15 -11.03
CA ASN A 82 -12.55 15.22 -10.20
C ASN A 82 -13.40 13.97 -10.39
N ILE A 83 -13.74 13.32 -9.27
CA ILE A 83 -14.32 11.98 -9.24
C ILE A 83 -15.70 12.01 -8.60
N VAL A 84 -16.64 11.28 -9.20
CA VAL A 84 -17.93 10.91 -8.60
C VAL A 84 -17.87 9.45 -8.20
N ILE A 85 -17.92 9.18 -6.90
CA ILE A 85 -18.02 7.82 -6.36
C ILE A 85 -19.50 7.48 -6.14
N ALA A 86 -19.94 6.34 -6.65
CA ALA A 86 -21.26 5.78 -6.41
C ALA A 86 -21.16 4.33 -5.92
N CYS A 87 -21.98 3.98 -4.93
CA CYS A 87 -22.18 2.60 -4.51
C CYS A 87 -23.49 2.10 -5.09
N LEU A 88 -23.55 0.83 -5.50
CA LEU A 88 -24.83 0.18 -5.79
C LEU A 88 -25.70 0.12 -4.52
N PRO A 89 -27.03 0.11 -4.66
CA PRO A 89 -27.91 0.01 -3.50
C PRO A 89 -27.64 -1.27 -2.71
N GLN A 90 -27.83 -1.21 -1.40
CA GLN A 90 -27.56 -2.34 -0.52
C GLN A 90 -28.32 -3.59 -0.99
N ASP A 91 -27.59 -4.71 -1.09
CA ASP A 91 -28.08 -6.01 -1.55
C ASP A 91 -28.63 -6.03 -3.00
N GLN A 92 -28.36 -4.99 -3.78
CA GLN A 92 -28.76 -4.86 -5.19
C GLN A 92 -27.53 -4.78 -6.11
N TYR A 93 -26.78 -5.87 -6.16
CA TYR A 93 -25.68 -6.08 -7.11
C TYR A 93 -26.18 -6.64 -8.45
N GLY A 94 -25.27 -6.88 -9.40
CA GLY A 94 -25.61 -7.38 -10.73
C GLY A 94 -25.66 -6.29 -11.81
N ASN A 95 -25.60 -6.73 -13.05
CA ASN A 95 -25.47 -5.88 -14.24
C ASN A 95 -26.57 -4.81 -14.37
N ILE A 96 -27.82 -5.14 -14.02
CA ILE A 96 -28.98 -4.25 -14.19
C ILE A 96 -28.88 -3.05 -13.24
N ASN A 97 -28.59 -3.30 -11.96
CA ASN A 97 -28.47 -2.24 -10.96
C ASN A 97 -27.26 -1.35 -11.27
N ALA A 98 -26.18 -1.98 -11.70
CA ALA A 98 -24.96 -1.30 -12.08
C ALA A 98 -25.17 -0.35 -13.28
N ALA A 99 -25.87 -0.81 -14.31
CA ALA A 99 -26.27 0.03 -15.45
C ALA A 99 -27.20 1.19 -15.04
N SER A 100 -28.17 0.93 -14.16
CA SER A 100 -29.10 1.95 -13.65
C SER A 100 -28.38 3.07 -12.88
N VAL A 101 -27.47 2.71 -11.98
CA VAL A 101 -26.68 3.68 -11.21
C VAL A 101 -25.84 4.55 -12.16
N LEU A 102 -25.09 3.95 -13.08
CA LEU A 102 -24.24 4.69 -14.00
C LEU A 102 -25.03 5.57 -14.98
N THR A 103 -26.19 5.11 -15.44
CA THR A 103 -27.07 5.90 -16.32
C THR A 103 -27.52 7.19 -15.65
N ASN A 104 -27.98 7.09 -14.39
CA ASN A 104 -28.38 8.26 -13.61
C ASN A 104 -27.17 9.16 -13.28
N LEU A 105 -26.02 8.57 -12.95
CA LEU A 105 -24.78 9.32 -12.71
C LEU A 105 -24.40 10.16 -13.93
N LYS A 106 -24.37 9.58 -15.14
CA LYS A 106 -24.06 10.34 -16.37
C LYS A 106 -25.09 11.42 -16.68
N ARG A 107 -26.36 11.21 -16.33
CA ARG A 107 -27.40 12.22 -16.49
C ARG A 107 -27.18 13.41 -15.54
N THR A 108 -26.76 13.14 -14.31
CA THR A 108 -26.50 14.16 -13.29
C THR A 108 -25.15 14.87 -13.50
N PHE A 109 -24.13 14.15 -13.98
CA PHE A 109 -22.78 14.65 -14.24
C PHE A 109 -22.46 14.48 -15.73
N PRO A 110 -22.85 15.44 -16.59
CA PRO A 110 -22.77 15.27 -18.05
C PRO A 110 -21.34 15.26 -18.59
N SER A 111 -20.36 15.76 -17.83
CA SER A 111 -18.94 15.78 -18.20
C SER A 111 -18.18 14.49 -17.93
N ILE A 112 -18.84 13.44 -17.44
CA ILE A 112 -18.20 12.14 -17.18
C ILE A 112 -17.73 11.52 -18.50
N ARG A 113 -16.42 11.31 -18.60
CA ARG A 113 -15.75 10.72 -19.79
C ARG A 113 -15.25 9.32 -19.53
N HIS A 114 -14.74 9.06 -18.33
CA HIS A 114 -14.18 7.76 -17.98
C HIS A 114 -14.91 7.15 -16.80
N GLY A 115 -15.08 5.83 -16.83
CA GLY A 115 -15.68 5.08 -15.73
C GLY A 115 -14.72 4.01 -15.24
N LEU A 116 -14.66 3.83 -13.93
CA LEU A 116 -13.96 2.74 -13.27
C LEU A 116 -14.99 1.88 -12.52
N MET A 117 -14.89 0.56 -12.65
CA MET A 117 -15.62 -0.38 -11.81
C MET A 117 -14.62 -1.03 -10.87
N VAL A 118 -14.56 -0.57 -9.63
CA VAL A 118 -13.52 -0.99 -8.68
C VAL A 118 -14.17 -1.75 -7.54
N GLY A 119 -13.66 -2.94 -7.27
CA GLY A 119 -14.20 -3.76 -6.21
C GLY A 119 -13.47 -5.08 -6.06
N ILE A 120 -14.11 -6.03 -5.40
CA ILE A 120 -13.61 -7.39 -5.26
C ILE A 120 -14.06 -8.26 -6.45
N GLY A 121 -13.30 -9.32 -6.70
CA GLY A 121 -13.65 -10.37 -7.65
C GLY A 121 -13.04 -11.70 -7.23
N GLY A 122 -13.48 -12.76 -7.89
CA GLY A 122 -12.93 -14.10 -7.70
C GLY A 122 -11.93 -14.43 -8.83
N ALA A 123 -10.82 -15.10 -8.49
CA ALA A 123 -9.81 -15.49 -9.47
C ALA A 123 -10.14 -16.81 -10.17
N ALA A 124 -9.65 -16.94 -11.40
CA ALA A 124 -9.61 -18.19 -12.16
C ALA A 124 -8.14 -18.57 -12.44
N PRO A 125 -7.44 -19.20 -11.47
CA PRO A 125 -6.00 -19.41 -11.50
C PRO A 125 -5.59 -20.61 -12.39
N VAL A 126 -6.10 -20.68 -13.61
CA VAL A 126 -5.82 -21.79 -14.55
C VAL A 126 -4.57 -21.54 -15.37
N LYS A 127 -4.42 -20.32 -15.90
CA LYS A 127 -3.32 -19.93 -16.81
C LYS A 127 -2.26 -19.10 -16.12
N GLU A 128 -2.64 -18.41 -15.04
CA GLU A 128 -1.76 -17.53 -14.27
C GLU A 128 -1.85 -17.84 -12.78
N ASP A 129 -0.72 -17.70 -12.08
CA ASP A 129 -0.65 -17.80 -10.62
C ASP A 129 -1.21 -16.54 -9.96
N ILE A 130 -2.53 -16.39 -10.02
CA ILE A 130 -3.30 -15.34 -9.34
C ILE A 130 -3.57 -15.79 -7.91
N ARG A 131 -3.36 -14.90 -6.95
CA ARG A 131 -3.49 -15.16 -5.51
C ARG A 131 -4.43 -14.19 -4.83
N LEU A 132 -4.90 -14.59 -3.65
CA LEU A 132 -5.69 -13.72 -2.79
C LEU A 132 -4.89 -12.44 -2.46
N GLY A 133 -5.54 -11.29 -2.62
CA GLY A 133 -4.92 -9.98 -2.47
C GLY A 133 -4.22 -9.42 -3.70
N ASP A 134 -4.16 -10.15 -4.82
CA ASP A 134 -3.73 -9.60 -6.11
C ASP A 134 -4.82 -8.71 -6.75
N VAL A 135 -4.45 -8.01 -7.82
CA VAL A 135 -5.36 -7.21 -8.64
C VAL A 135 -5.48 -7.81 -10.03
N VAL A 136 -6.70 -7.93 -10.55
CA VAL A 136 -6.98 -8.19 -11.96
C VAL A 136 -7.58 -6.93 -12.59
N VAL A 137 -6.96 -6.48 -13.67
CA VAL A 137 -7.37 -5.32 -14.47
C VAL A 137 -7.98 -5.82 -15.78
N GLY A 138 -9.26 -5.53 -15.99
CA GLY A 138 -10.06 -6.06 -17.07
C GLY A 138 -9.79 -5.37 -18.41
N THR A 139 -8.88 -5.90 -19.22
CA THR A 139 -8.65 -5.43 -20.60
C THR A 139 -9.73 -5.90 -21.58
N ARG A 140 -10.55 -6.86 -21.16
CA ARG A 140 -11.70 -7.40 -21.89
C ARG A 140 -12.76 -7.85 -20.88
N VAL A 141 -14.03 -7.63 -21.17
CA VAL A 141 -15.15 -8.12 -20.35
C VAL A 141 -16.00 -9.06 -21.18
N MET A 142 -16.27 -10.25 -20.64
CA MET A 142 -17.10 -11.26 -21.27
C MET A 142 -18.34 -11.53 -20.41
N GLN A 143 -19.53 -11.22 -20.94
CA GLN A 143 -20.75 -11.61 -20.27
C GLN A 143 -21.06 -13.08 -20.56
N TYR A 144 -20.94 -13.97 -19.57
CA TYR A 144 -20.93 -15.41 -19.84
C TYR A 144 -22.30 -16.10 -19.66
N ASP A 145 -23.27 -15.40 -19.09
CA ASP A 145 -24.65 -15.86 -18.89
C ASP A 145 -25.62 -15.47 -20.02
N LEU A 146 -25.16 -14.65 -20.98
CA LEU A 146 -25.97 -14.23 -22.12
C LEU A 146 -25.88 -15.26 -23.26
N GLY A 147 -26.99 -15.93 -23.53
CA GLY A 147 -27.07 -16.93 -24.59
C GLY A 147 -28.45 -17.56 -24.74
N LYS A 148 -28.53 -18.53 -25.65
CA LYS A 148 -29.73 -19.34 -25.90
C LYS A 148 -29.60 -20.67 -25.18
N ILE A 149 -30.64 -21.08 -24.46
CA ILE A 149 -30.71 -22.43 -23.91
C ILE A 149 -31.00 -23.40 -25.05
N VAL A 150 -30.14 -24.41 -25.24
CA VAL A 150 -30.28 -25.45 -26.26
C VAL A 150 -30.79 -26.75 -25.64
N SER A 151 -31.28 -27.67 -26.48
CA SER A 151 -31.69 -29.02 -26.06
C SER A 151 -30.59 -29.69 -25.21
N GLY A 152 -30.96 -30.20 -24.04
CA GLY A 152 -30.00 -30.73 -23.05
C GLY A 152 -29.54 -29.73 -21.99
N GLY A 153 -30.07 -28.50 -21.96
CA GLY A 153 -29.85 -27.54 -20.88
C GLY A 153 -28.54 -26.74 -20.99
N GLY A 154 -27.75 -26.95 -22.05
CA GLY A 154 -26.57 -26.13 -22.34
C GLY A 154 -26.93 -24.70 -22.75
N ILE A 155 -26.02 -23.76 -22.54
CA ILE A 155 -26.15 -22.37 -23.02
C ILE A 155 -25.25 -22.20 -24.24
N GLN A 156 -25.86 -21.91 -25.39
CA GLN A 156 -25.15 -21.38 -26.55
C GLN A 156 -24.93 -19.88 -26.32
N ARG A 157 -23.71 -19.51 -25.93
CA ARG A 157 -23.35 -18.11 -25.65
C ARG A 157 -23.44 -17.26 -26.91
N THR A 158 -24.04 -16.08 -26.76
CA THR A 158 -24.20 -15.10 -27.85
C THR A 158 -23.59 -13.74 -27.53
N ALA A 159 -23.00 -13.59 -26.33
CA ALA A 159 -22.39 -12.34 -25.91
C ALA A 159 -21.13 -12.05 -26.74
N VAL A 160 -20.94 -10.78 -27.05
CA VAL A 160 -19.72 -10.26 -27.68
C VAL A 160 -18.84 -9.66 -26.59
N PRO A 161 -17.51 -9.87 -26.62
CA PRO A 161 -16.60 -9.24 -25.66
C PRO A 161 -16.64 -7.72 -25.76
N ARG A 162 -16.63 -7.05 -24.61
CA ARG A 162 -16.53 -5.59 -24.48
C ARG A 162 -15.12 -5.19 -24.05
N PHE A 163 -14.70 -4.00 -24.43
CA PHE A 163 -13.34 -3.49 -24.16
C PHE A 163 -13.42 -2.11 -23.50
N PRO A 164 -12.52 -1.77 -22.56
CA PRO A 164 -12.40 -0.42 -22.05
C PRO A 164 -12.10 0.58 -23.18
N GLU A 165 -12.39 1.86 -22.94
CA GLU A 165 -12.08 2.94 -23.88
C GLU A 165 -10.59 2.97 -24.26
N GLN A 166 -10.27 3.43 -25.49
CA GLN A 166 -8.91 3.48 -26.01
C GLN A 166 -7.96 4.32 -25.13
N SER A 167 -8.44 5.42 -24.55
CA SER A 167 -7.68 6.27 -23.63
C SER A 167 -7.27 5.50 -22.37
N LEU A 168 -8.18 4.73 -21.79
CA LEU A 168 -7.92 3.85 -20.64
C LEU A 168 -6.94 2.73 -21.01
N CYS A 169 -7.11 2.09 -22.17
CA CYS A 169 -6.19 1.08 -22.67
C CYS A 169 -4.75 1.62 -22.84
N THR A 170 -4.62 2.85 -23.35
CA THR A 170 -3.31 3.50 -23.51
C THR A 170 -2.66 3.82 -22.17
N ALA A 171 -3.44 4.30 -21.20
CA ALA A 171 -2.95 4.54 -19.84
C ALA A 171 -2.50 3.23 -19.16
N ILE A 172 -3.23 2.13 -19.35
CA ILE A 172 -2.82 0.79 -18.88
C ILE A 172 -1.47 0.40 -19.47
N ALA A 173 -1.29 0.55 -20.79
CA ALA A 173 -0.04 0.19 -21.46
C ALA A 173 1.16 0.98 -20.90
N ASN A 174 0.98 2.29 -20.69
CA ASN A 174 2.03 3.14 -20.09
C ASN A 174 2.33 2.78 -18.64
N LEU A 175 1.30 2.52 -17.83
CA LEU A 175 1.50 2.12 -16.43
C LEU A 175 2.20 0.77 -16.33
N ARG A 176 1.86 -0.19 -17.20
CA ARG A 176 2.58 -1.47 -17.30
C ARG A 176 4.04 -1.28 -17.68
N ALA A 177 4.32 -0.47 -18.70
CA ALA A 177 5.69 -0.19 -19.11
C ALA A 177 6.51 0.44 -17.97
N SER A 178 5.88 1.29 -17.15
CA SER A 178 6.48 1.81 -15.92
C SER A 178 6.77 0.69 -14.91
N HIS A 179 5.83 -0.25 -14.72
CA HIS A 179 5.97 -1.39 -13.80
C HIS A 179 7.05 -2.40 -14.21
N GLU A 180 7.50 -2.41 -15.47
CA GLU A 180 8.68 -3.19 -15.91
C GLU A 180 10.01 -2.60 -15.41
N ILE A 181 10.03 -1.29 -15.13
CA ILE A 181 11.25 -0.56 -14.71
C ILE A 181 11.23 -0.28 -13.20
N TYR A 182 10.06 0.07 -12.67
CA TYR A 182 9.85 0.51 -11.30
C TYR A 182 8.80 -0.35 -10.62
N SER A 183 8.94 -0.58 -9.32
CA SER A 183 7.88 -1.27 -8.55
C SER A 183 6.57 -0.47 -8.56
N THR A 184 5.44 -1.18 -8.56
CA THR A 184 4.12 -0.58 -8.33
C THR A 184 4.06 0.13 -6.99
N ARG A 185 3.28 1.21 -6.93
CA ARG A 185 3.01 1.98 -5.71
C ARG A 185 1.82 1.46 -4.90
N VAL A 186 1.15 0.38 -5.31
CA VAL A 186 -0.05 -0.15 -4.64
C VAL A 186 0.15 -0.31 -3.13
N SER A 187 1.21 -0.97 -2.67
CA SER A 187 1.43 -1.18 -1.23
C SER A 187 1.81 0.10 -0.48
N ALA A 188 2.55 1.00 -1.11
CA ALA A 188 2.84 2.31 -0.54
C ALA A 188 1.57 3.16 -0.38
N ILE A 189 0.69 3.15 -1.38
CA ILE A 189 -0.61 3.82 -1.36
C ILE A 189 -1.51 3.20 -0.27
N LEU A 190 -1.56 1.87 -0.18
CA LEU A 190 -2.30 1.18 0.87
C LEU A 190 -1.84 1.61 2.26
N TRP A 191 -0.52 1.64 2.48
CA TRP A 191 0.04 2.08 3.76
C TRP A 191 -0.37 3.53 4.07
N GLU A 192 -0.21 4.45 3.13
CA GLU A 192 -0.53 5.86 3.30
C GLU A 192 -2.03 6.09 3.57
N ARG A 193 -2.90 5.44 2.80
CA ARG A 193 -4.34 5.75 2.75
C ARG A 193 -5.18 4.89 3.70
N MET A 194 -4.68 3.72 4.08
CA MET A 194 -5.38 2.79 4.98
C MET A 194 -4.76 2.66 6.37
N GLU A 195 -3.75 3.48 6.73
CA GLU A 195 -3.06 3.42 8.03
C GLU A 195 -4.04 3.34 9.22
N ARG A 196 -5.11 4.16 9.19
CA ARG A 196 -6.11 4.26 10.25
C ARG A 196 -7.20 3.17 10.20
N ASN A 197 -7.16 2.29 9.22
CA ASN A 197 -8.19 1.30 8.92
C ASN A 197 -7.63 -0.12 8.97
N PRO A 198 -7.29 -0.65 10.16
CA PRO A 198 -6.53 -1.90 10.27
C PRO A 198 -7.22 -3.12 9.66
N GLU A 199 -8.55 -3.09 9.55
CA GLU A 199 -9.35 -4.14 8.94
C GLU A 199 -9.18 -4.25 7.42
N TYR A 200 -8.57 -3.25 6.78
CA TYR A 200 -8.23 -3.24 5.35
C TYR A 200 -6.78 -3.64 5.08
N HIS A 201 -5.99 -3.96 6.11
CA HIS A 201 -4.66 -4.54 5.93
C HIS A 201 -4.74 -6.01 5.54
N ARG A 202 -3.62 -6.52 5.02
CA ARG A 202 -3.49 -7.93 4.64
C ARG A 202 -3.84 -8.84 5.84
N PRO A 203 -4.79 -9.78 5.69
CA PRO A 203 -5.17 -10.67 6.77
C PRO A 203 -4.05 -11.66 7.12
N SER A 204 -4.12 -12.23 8.32
CA SER A 204 -3.25 -13.35 8.72
C SER A 204 -3.72 -14.69 8.15
N ALA A 205 -4.95 -14.74 7.61
CA ALA A 205 -5.50 -15.91 6.94
C ALA A 205 -4.56 -16.32 5.78
N PRO A 206 -4.27 -17.63 5.63
CA PRO A 206 -3.40 -18.09 4.55
C PRO A 206 -4.11 -18.02 3.20
N ASP A 207 -3.30 -17.98 2.15
CA ASP A 207 -3.75 -18.11 0.77
C ASP A 207 -3.74 -19.59 0.36
N HIS A 208 -4.91 -20.22 0.36
CA HIS A 208 -5.09 -21.62 0.02
C HIS A 208 -5.91 -21.78 -1.26
N LEU A 209 -5.30 -22.41 -2.27
CA LEU A 209 -5.97 -22.85 -3.48
C LEU A 209 -6.07 -24.39 -3.42
N PHE A 210 -7.29 -24.90 -3.56
CA PHE A 210 -7.55 -26.34 -3.61
C PHE A 210 -7.71 -26.81 -5.07
N GLN A 211 -7.51 -28.10 -5.30
CA GLN A 211 -7.80 -28.73 -6.59
C GLN A 211 -9.24 -28.47 -7.00
N ALA A 212 -9.47 -28.22 -8.29
CA ALA A 212 -10.80 -27.82 -8.78
C ALA A 212 -11.90 -28.88 -8.55
N SER A 213 -11.53 -30.15 -8.47
CA SER A 213 -12.46 -31.26 -8.16
C SER A 213 -12.74 -31.44 -6.67
N TYR A 214 -12.07 -30.70 -5.79
CA TYR A 214 -12.24 -30.85 -4.35
C TYR A 214 -13.54 -30.18 -3.90
N GLU A 215 -14.48 -31.00 -3.44
CA GLU A 215 -15.72 -30.51 -2.85
C GLU A 215 -15.54 -30.12 -1.39
N HIS A 216 -15.91 -28.89 -1.14
CA HIS A 216 -15.78 -28.25 0.14
C HIS A 216 -17.01 -28.45 1.02
N ASP A 217 -16.81 -28.64 2.32
CA ASP A 217 -17.91 -28.74 3.28
C ASP A 217 -18.62 -27.38 3.42
N ARG A 218 -19.82 -27.29 2.85
CA ARG A 218 -20.65 -26.07 2.82
C ARG A 218 -21.10 -25.61 4.20
N SER A 219 -21.03 -26.49 5.22
CA SER A 219 -21.38 -26.14 6.59
C SER A 219 -20.30 -25.33 7.30
N MET A 220 -19.05 -25.35 6.79
CA MET A 220 -17.92 -24.69 7.41
C MET A 220 -17.69 -23.27 6.84
N PRO A 221 -17.40 -22.27 7.69
CA PRO A 221 -17.22 -20.89 7.24
C PRO A 221 -15.85 -20.63 6.58
N ASN A 222 -14.89 -21.54 6.74
CA ASN A 222 -13.52 -21.42 6.23
C ASN A 222 -12.89 -22.79 5.95
N CYS A 223 -11.75 -22.81 5.25
CA CYS A 223 -11.07 -24.04 4.84
C CYS A 223 -10.04 -24.55 5.86
N GLN A 224 -10.14 -24.20 7.16
CA GLN A 224 -9.14 -24.61 8.15
C GLN A 224 -9.17 -26.12 8.42
N SER A 225 -10.35 -26.74 8.29
CA SER A 225 -10.56 -28.18 8.46
C SER A 225 -10.59 -28.95 7.13
N CYS A 226 -10.36 -28.28 6.00
CA CYS A 226 -10.30 -28.96 4.71
C CYS A 226 -9.06 -29.84 4.60
N ASP A 227 -9.18 -30.91 3.82
CA ASP A 227 -8.07 -31.82 3.54
C ASP A 227 -6.91 -31.07 2.87
N GLN A 228 -5.84 -30.85 3.63
CA GLN A 228 -4.65 -30.13 3.17
C GLN A 228 -3.91 -30.89 2.06
N SER A 229 -4.17 -32.19 1.87
CA SER A 229 -3.59 -32.98 0.77
C SER A 229 -4.12 -32.54 -0.60
N GLN A 230 -5.29 -31.90 -0.62
CA GLN A 230 -5.97 -31.41 -1.83
C GLN A 230 -5.54 -29.99 -2.20
N LEU A 231 -4.56 -29.40 -1.50
CA LEU A 231 -4.01 -28.10 -1.85
C LEU A 231 -3.14 -28.18 -3.10
N GLU A 232 -3.32 -27.20 -3.98
CA GLU A 232 -2.47 -27.01 -5.15
C GLU A 232 -1.06 -26.61 -4.73
N ARG A 233 -0.06 -27.30 -5.28
CA ARG A 233 1.35 -27.00 -5.03
C ARG A 233 1.79 -25.82 -5.88
N ARG A 234 1.99 -24.67 -5.24
CA ARG A 234 2.45 -23.43 -5.89
C ARG A 234 3.81 -23.01 -5.36
N GLU A 235 4.65 -22.44 -6.24
CA GLU A 235 5.95 -21.92 -5.84
C GLU A 235 5.83 -20.79 -4.80
N ALA A 236 6.79 -20.68 -3.89
CA ALA A 236 6.80 -19.57 -2.93
C ALA A 236 7.11 -18.26 -3.67
N ARG A 237 6.26 -17.24 -3.50
CA ARG A 237 6.56 -15.89 -4.00
C ARG A 237 7.73 -15.29 -3.22
N ARG A 238 8.54 -14.49 -3.92
CA ARG A 238 9.68 -13.76 -3.33
C ARG A 238 9.24 -12.66 -2.35
N SER A 239 8.03 -12.15 -2.53
CA SER A 239 7.42 -11.10 -1.70
C SER A 239 5.95 -11.39 -1.45
N CYS A 240 5.40 -10.67 -0.47
CA CYS A 240 3.98 -10.63 -0.14
C CYS A 240 3.26 -9.46 -0.85
N GLU A 241 3.90 -8.85 -1.84
CA GLU A 241 3.32 -7.73 -2.58
C GLU A 241 2.19 -8.22 -3.49
N PRO A 242 1.08 -7.46 -3.59
CA PRO A 242 0.06 -7.69 -4.60
C PRO A 242 0.68 -7.69 -6.00
N LYS A 243 0.36 -8.71 -6.80
CA LYS A 243 0.65 -8.70 -8.23
C LYS A 243 -0.52 -8.11 -8.99
N ILE A 244 -0.21 -7.45 -10.11
CA ILE A 244 -1.20 -6.91 -11.03
C ILE A 244 -1.24 -7.81 -12.25
N HIS A 245 -2.41 -8.39 -12.49
CA HIS A 245 -2.72 -9.26 -13.61
C HIS A 245 -3.62 -8.53 -14.57
N TYR A 246 -3.50 -8.86 -15.85
CA TYR A 246 -4.25 -8.19 -16.88
C TYR A 246 -4.84 -9.19 -17.86
N GLY A 247 -6.15 -9.19 -18.00
CA GLY A 247 -6.82 -10.16 -18.85
C GLY A 247 -8.31 -9.98 -18.88
N ALA A 248 -9.00 -11.00 -19.38
CA ALA A 248 -10.44 -10.92 -19.49
C ALA A 248 -11.15 -11.25 -18.18
N ILE A 249 -12.19 -10.48 -17.90
CA ILE A 249 -13.05 -10.66 -16.73
C ILE A 249 -14.42 -11.15 -17.20
N ALA A 250 -14.89 -12.22 -16.58
CA ALA A 250 -16.23 -12.75 -16.77
C ALA A 250 -17.23 -12.03 -15.88
N SER A 251 -18.31 -11.56 -16.49
CA SER A 251 -19.40 -10.83 -15.83
C SER A 251 -20.72 -11.57 -15.96
N SER A 252 -21.53 -11.62 -14.90
CA SER A 252 -22.86 -12.27 -14.90
C SER A 252 -23.71 -11.83 -13.72
N ASN A 253 -25.03 -12.04 -13.80
CA ASN A 253 -25.92 -11.96 -12.65
C ASN A 253 -25.86 -13.20 -11.73
N GLN A 254 -24.98 -14.17 -12.01
CA GLN A 254 -24.77 -15.38 -11.22
C GLN A 254 -23.39 -15.37 -10.54
N VAL A 255 -23.35 -15.80 -9.27
CA VAL A 255 -22.11 -15.99 -8.53
C VAL A 255 -21.49 -17.34 -8.94
N MET A 256 -20.27 -17.33 -9.48
CA MET A 256 -19.51 -18.56 -9.74
C MET A 256 -19.06 -19.19 -8.41
N LYS A 257 -19.46 -20.45 -8.19
CA LYS A 257 -19.12 -21.23 -6.98
C LYS A 257 -18.71 -22.67 -7.27
N ASP A 258 -18.41 -22.97 -8.53
CA ASP A 258 -18.09 -24.31 -9.00
C ASP A 258 -16.75 -24.27 -9.72
N ALA A 259 -15.70 -24.80 -9.08
CA ALA A 259 -14.34 -24.69 -9.56
C ALA A 259 -14.11 -25.43 -10.90
N VAL A 260 -14.82 -26.54 -11.13
CA VAL A 260 -14.78 -27.27 -12.41
C VAL A 260 -15.37 -26.42 -13.54
N THR A 261 -16.52 -25.81 -13.32
CA THR A 261 -17.17 -24.90 -14.27
C THR A 261 -16.34 -23.64 -14.48
N ARG A 262 -15.79 -23.08 -13.40
CA ARG A 262 -14.83 -21.95 -13.44
C ARG A 262 -13.68 -22.25 -14.38
N ASP A 263 -13.02 -23.41 -14.22
CA ASP A 263 -11.84 -23.76 -15.02
C ASP A 263 -12.20 -24.05 -16.47
N ARG A 264 -13.34 -24.71 -16.71
CA ARG A 264 -13.87 -24.89 -18.07
C ARG A 264 -14.08 -23.55 -18.75
N LEU A 265 -14.73 -22.60 -18.06
CA LEU A 265 -15.01 -21.26 -18.61
C LEU A 265 -13.74 -20.42 -18.79
N ALA A 266 -12.78 -20.52 -17.85
CA ALA A 266 -11.47 -19.89 -17.95
C ALA A 266 -10.74 -20.30 -19.23
N ASN A 267 -10.79 -21.58 -19.58
CA ASN A 267 -10.21 -22.09 -20.80
C ASN A 267 -11.01 -21.69 -22.04
N GLU A 268 -12.33 -21.88 -22.04
CA GLU A 268 -13.22 -21.62 -23.18
C GLU A 268 -13.25 -20.14 -23.57
N LEU A 269 -13.33 -19.24 -22.59
CA LEU A 269 -13.55 -17.81 -22.80
C LEU A 269 -12.28 -16.98 -22.62
N ASP A 270 -11.17 -17.63 -22.26
CA ASP A 270 -9.89 -16.99 -21.96
C ASP A 270 -10.01 -15.88 -20.89
N ILE A 271 -10.68 -16.22 -19.77
CA ILE A 271 -10.94 -15.33 -18.63
C ILE A 271 -10.06 -15.72 -17.44
N ILE A 272 -9.74 -14.74 -16.59
CA ILE A 272 -8.89 -14.92 -15.41
C ILE A 272 -9.55 -14.46 -14.10
N CYS A 273 -10.73 -13.84 -14.18
CA CYS A 273 -11.47 -13.34 -13.03
C CYS A 273 -12.98 -13.36 -13.29
N PHE A 274 -13.78 -13.53 -12.23
CA PHE A 274 -15.23 -13.45 -12.23
C PHE A 274 -15.72 -12.32 -11.32
N GLU A 275 -16.74 -11.59 -11.77
CA GLU A 275 -17.48 -10.55 -11.05
C GLU A 275 -18.91 -10.43 -11.61
N MET A 276 -19.70 -9.45 -11.15
CA MET A 276 -21.14 -9.42 -11.44
C MET A 276 -21.70 -8.11 -12.04
N GLU A 277 -20.89 -7.09 -12.33
CA GLU A 277 -21.40 -5.75 -12.66
C GLU A 277 -20.89 -5.18 -13.99
N ALA A 278 -19.66 -5.52 -14.38
CA ALA A 278 -18.94 -4.81 -15.44
C ALA A 278 -19.66 -4.88 -16.80
N ALA A 279 -20.33 -5.99 -17.12
CA ALA A 279 -21.06 -6.11 -18.38
C ALA A 279 -22.17 -5.05 -18.50
N GLY A 280 -22.91 -4.78 -17.43
CA GLY A 280 -23.95 -3.76 -17.41
C GLY A 280 -23.40 -2.34 -17.52
N LEU A 281 -22.27 -2.05 -16.87
CA LEU A 281 -21.62 -0.74 -16.96
C LEU A 281 -21.12 -0.45 -18.38
N MET A 282 -20.47 -1.45 -18.99
CA MET A 282 -19.85 -1.35 -20.31
C MET A 282 -20.84 -1.04 -21.44
N ASP A 283 -22.14 -1.32 -21.24
CA ASP A 283 -23.20 -0.93 -22.20
C ASP A 283 -23.55 0.58 -22.13
N ILE A 284 -23.22 1.25 -21.01
CA ILE A 284 -23.52 2.67 -20.77
C ILE A 284 -22.29 3.56 -20.98
N LEU A 285 -21.12 3.08 -20.52
CA LEU A 285 -19.82 3.71 -20.66
C LEU A 285 -18.74 2.61 -20.71
N PRO A 286 -17.80 2.61 -21.66
CA PRO A 286 -16.70 1.65 -21.72
C PRO A 286 -15.71 1.78 -20.54
N CYS A 287 -16.13 1.34 -19.35
CA CYS A 287 -15.41 1.47 -18.09
C CYS A 287 -14.17 0.58 -18.02
N LEU A 288 -13.27 0.85 -17.07
CA LEU A 288 -12.18 -0.05 -16.70
C LEU A 288 -12.55 -0.83 -15.42
N PRO A 289 -12.73 -2.16 -15.49
CA PRO A 289 -12.92 -2.98 -14.30
C PRO A 289 -11.58 -3.27 -13.62
N ILE A 290 -11.52 -3.07 -12.31
CA ILE A 290 -10.34 -3.29 -11.46
C ILE A 290 -10.80 -4.13 -10.25
N ARG A 291 -10.35 -5.38 -10.20
CA ARG A 291 -10.83 -6.37 -9.24
C ARG A 291 -9.72 -6.85 -8.31
N GLY A 292 -9.87 -6.58 -7.03
CA GLY A 292 -9.04 -7.17 -6.00
C GLY A 292 -9.51 -8.59 -5.72
N ILE A 293 -8.60 -9.54 -5.68
CA ILE A 293 -8.94 -10.95 -5.58
C ILE A 293 -9.23 -11.35 -4.13
N CYS A 294 -10.47 -11.71 -3.84
CA CYS A 294 -10.91 -12.11 -2.50
C CYS A 294 -11.27 -13.59 -2.36
N ASP A 295 -11.44 -14.32 -3.45
CA ASP A 295 -11.68 -15.76 -3.47
C ASP A 295 -11.24 -16.36 -4.82
N TYR A 296 -11.42 -17.67 -4.99
CA TYR A 296 -11.06 -18.42 -6.19
C TYR A 296 -12.28 -18.82 -7.04
N SER A 297 -13.43 -18.14 -6.90
CA SER A 297 -14.67 -18.49 -7.63
C SER A 297 -15.05 -19.97 -7.49
N ASP A 298 -14.78 -20.53 -6.32
CA ASP A 298 -15.14 -21.89 -5.94
C ASP A 298 -16.23 -21.86 -4.87
N SER A 299 -16.55 -23.02 -4.31
CA SER A 299 -17.64 -23.13 -3.33
C SER A 299 -17.35 -22.44 -1.99
N HIS A 300 -16.12 -21.98 -1.75
CA HIS A 300 -15.74 -21.25 -0.55
C HIS A 300 -15.58 -19.76 -0.79
N LYS A 301 -15.92 -18.99 0.25
CA LYS A 301 -15.68 -17.56 0.30
C LYS A 301 -14.62 -17.25 1.34
N ALA A 302 -13.49 -16.68 0.93
CA ALA A 302 -12.46 -16.22 1.84
C ALA A 302 -12.80 -14.81 2.36
N LYS A 303 -13.82 -14.73 3.23
CA LYS A 303 -14.38 -13.46 3.74
C LYS A 303 -13.34 -12.52 4.36
N ASP A 304 -12.34 -13.08 5.04
CA ASP A 304 -11.25 -12.32 5.67
C ASP A 304 -10.41 -11.51 4.67
N TRP A 305 -10.43 -11.89 3.39
CA TRP A 305 -9.69 -11.23 2.33
C TRP A 305 -10.45 -10.09 1.65
N GLN A 306 -11.77 -9.97 1.83
CA GLN A 306 -12.59 -9.03 1.07
C GLN A 306 -12.20 -7.56 1.28
N LYS A 307 -11.99 -7.13 2.53
CA LYS A 307 -11.59 -5.74 2.83
C LYS A 307 -10.22 -5.42 2.27
N TYR A 308 -9.24 -6.31 2.47
CA TYR A 308 -7.90 -6.14 1.89
C TYR A 308 -7.93 -6.11 0.37
N ALA A 309 -8.63 -7.05 -0.27
CA ALA A 309 -8.79 -7.08 -1.73
C ALA A 309 -9.42 -5.79 -2.27
N ALA A 310 -10.48 -5.30 -1.63
CA ALA A 310 -11.10 -4.02 -1.97
C ALA A 310 -10.11 -2.85 -1.85
N ALA A 311 -9.30 -2.81 -0.78
CA ALA A 311 -8.27 -1.81 -0.59
C ALA A 311 -7.23 -1.85 -1.71
N VAL A 312 -6.72 -3.04 -2.06
CA VAL A 312 -5.68 -3.21 -3.07
C VAL A 312 -6.19 -2.76 -4.44
N ALA A 313 -7.43 -3.13 -4.79
CA ALA A 313 -8.10 -2.66 -6.00
C ALA A 313 -8.20 -1.13 -6.05
N ALA A 314 -8.62 -0.50 -4.95
CA ALA A 314 -8.74 0.94 -4.85
C ALA A 314 -7.38 1.64 -4.91
N ALA A 315 -6.35 1.07 -4.30
CA ALA A 315 -4.98 1.59 -4.38
C ALA A 315 -4.42 1.54 -5.81
N TYR A 316 -4.67 0.45 -6.55
CA TYR A 316 -4.31 0.39 -7.96
C TYR A 316 -5.10 1.41 -8.80
N ALA A 317 -6.41 1.56 -8.54
CA ALA A 317 -7.23 2.55 -9.24
C ALA A 317 -6.73 3.98 -9.01
N ARG A 318 -6.24 4.29 -7.81
CA ARG A 318 -5.56 5.57 -7.52
C ARG A 318 -4.28 5.72 -8.34
N GLU A 319 -3.38 4.73 -8.30
CA GLU A 319 -2.13 4.76 -9.09
C GLU A 319 -2.42 4.95 -10.58
N PHE A 320 -3.45 4.27 -11.09
CA PHE A 320 -3.92 4.39 -12.46
C PHE A 320 -4.41 5.80 -12.80
N LEU A 321 -5.21 6.42 -11.94
CA LEU A 321 -5.69 7.79 -12.14
C LEU A 321 -4.55 8.82 -12.10
N GLU A 322 -3.54 8.63 -11.27
CA GLU A 322 -2.35 9.49 -11.24
C GLU A 322 -1.53 9.37 -12.55
N ALA A 323 -1.60 8.24 -13.24
CA ALA A 323 -0.97 8.03 -14.55
C ALA A 323 -1.86 8.45 -15.75
N LEU A 324 -3.16 8.64 -15.53
CA LEU A 324 -4.11 9.04 -16.57
C LEU A 324 -3.97 10.55 -16.87
N PRO A 325 -3.74 10.98 -18.12
CA PRO A 325 -3.66 12.40 -18.46
C PRO A 325 -4.97 13.14 -18.15
N ALA A 326 -4.87 14.32 -17.55
CA ALA A 326 -6.03 15.18 -17.32
C ALA A 326 -6.53 15.81 -18.63
N THR A 327 -7.85 15.85 -18.83
CA THR A 327 -8.46 16.56 -19.96
C THR A 327 -8.58 18.07 -19.69
N GLY A 328 -8.26 18.88 -20.71
CA GLY A 328 -7.94 20.32 -20.64
C GLY A 328 -8.93 21.31 -19.98
N ASP A 329 -10.09 20.90 -19.49
CA ASP A 329 -11.04 21.78 -18.79
C ASP A 329 -10.80 21.84 -17.26
N ALA A 330 -10.11 20.85 -16.68
CA ALA A 330 -9.70 20.88 -15.26
C ALA A 330 -8.62 21.95 -14.96
N SER A 331 -8.06 22.59 -16.00
CA SER A 331 -7.01 23.59 -15.89
C SER A 331 -7.51 25.01 -15.57
N ARG A 332 -8.80 25.25 -15.37
CA ARG A 332 -9.33 26.63 -15.23
C ARG A 332 -9.14 27.31 -13.87
N ASN A 333 -8.44 26.70 -12.93
CA ASN A 333 -7.75 27.42 -11.83
C ASN A 333 -6.72 26.47 -11.20
N PRO A 334 -5.42 26.59 -11.53
CA PRO A 334 -4.40 25.97 -10.70
C PRO A 334 -4.43 26.71 -9.35
N LEU A 335 -4.98 26.06 -8.32
CA LEU A 335 -4.57 26.40 -6.96
C LEU A 335 -3.04 26.26 -6.94
N PRO A 336 -2.28 27.32 -6.59
CA PRO A 336 -0.85 27.23 -6.45
C PRO A 336 -0.55 26.45 -5.18
N ASN A 337 -0.68 25.14 -5.26
CA ASN A 337 -0.19 24.13 -4.32
C ASN A 337 -0.22 22.75 -4.99
N ALA A 338 0.19 22.69 -6.26
CA ALA A 338 0.93 21.52 -6.69
C ALA A 338 2.20 21.54 -5.85
N ARG A 339 2.19 20.82 -4.71
CA ARG A 339 3.43 20.43 -4.06
C ARG A 339 4.27 19.83 -5.19
N PRO A 340 5.47 20.35 -5.46
CA PRO A 340 6.31 19.74 -6.47
C PRO A 340 6.36 18.26 -6.12
N HIS A 341 6.16 17.40 -7.13
CA HIS A 341 6.54 16.00 -7.07
C HIS A 341 7.78 15.95 -6.20
N LEU A 342 7.66 15.39 -4.99
CA LEU A 342 8.83 15.12 -4.20
C LEU A 342 9.59 14.12 -5.07
N GLN A 343 10.52 14.62 -5.89
CA GLN A 343 11.76 13.91 -6.13
C GLN A 343 12.21 13.63 -4.70
N ILE A 344 11.95 12.40 -4.24
CA ILE A 344 12.47 11.93 -2.98
C ILE A 344 13.95 12.03 -3.20
N ASP A 345 14.55 13.11 -2.69
CA ASP A 345 15.99 13.21 -2.65
C ASP A 345 16.44 12.01 -1.82
N LEU A 346 16.98 11.01 -2.51
CA LEU A 346 17.40 9.76 -1.91
C LEU A 346 18.42 10.04 -0.82
N GLY A 347 19.23 11.11 -0.96
CA GLY A 347 20.11 11.62 0.09
C GLY A 347 19.35 11.98 1.36
N THR A 348 18.35 12.85 1.25
CA THR A 348 17.49 13.27 2.38
C THR A 348 16.66 12.12 2.96
N ARG A 349 16.31 11.08 2.18
CA ARG A 349 15.63 9.88 2.69
C ARG A 349 16.57 8.98 3.48
N ARG A 350 17.74 8.65 2.94
CA ARG A 350 18.76 7.81 3.61
C ARG A 350 19.14 8.39 4.96
N GLN A 351 19.37 9.71 4.98
CA GLN A 351 19.73 10.42 6.21
C GLN A 351 18.68 10.25 7.30
N ARG A 352 17.39 10.42 6.97
CA ARG A 352 16.27 10.23 7.93
C ARG A 352 16.15 8.79 8.43
N LEU A 353 16.42 7.81 7.57
CA LEU A 353 16.40 6.39 7.97
C LEU A 353 17.55 6.06 8.91
N LEU A 354 18.76 6.55 8.63
CA LEU A 354 19.93 6.41 9.51
C LEU A 354 19.69 7.06 10.87
N GLU A 355 19.18 8.29 10.90
CA GLU A 355 18.80 8.99 12.14
C GLU A 355 17.74 8.22 12.94
N SER A 356 16.84 7.50 12.26
CA SER A 356 15.85 6.66 12.93
C SER A 356 16.42 5.38 13.55
N LEU A 357 17.65 4.99 13.22
CA LEU A 357 18.35 3.91 13.92
C LEU A 357 19.05 4.42 15.18
N GLU A 358 19.39 5.71 15.24
CA GLU A 358 20.00 6.34 16.39
C GLU A 358 19.05 6.40 17.59
N PHE A 359 19.61 6.42 18.79
CA PHE A 359 18.88 6.70 20.03
C PHE A 359 19.83 7.25 21.08
N ASP A 360 19.28 8.06 21.97
CA ASP A 360 20.04 8.62 23.09
C ASP A 360 20.72 7.49 23.89
N GLN A 361 21.93 7.74 24.36
CA GLN A 361 22.71 6.77 25.16
C GLN A 361 23.15 5.49 24.42
N ILE A 362 23.10 5.42 23.08
CA ILE A 362 23.53 4.25 22.27
C ILE A 362 24.95 3.73 22.63
N ASP A 363 25.87 4.62 22.96
CA ASP A 363 27.24 4.32 23.39
C ASP A 363 27.48 4.51 24.90
N SER A 364 26.46 4.89 25.67
CA SER A 364 26.61 5.30 27.08
C SER A 364 27.34 4.25 27.90
N ARG A 365 26.87 2.99 27.85
CA ARG A 365 27.47 1.90 28.61
C ARG A 365 28.93 1.66 28.28
N LYS A 366 29.27 1.68 26.99
CA LYS A 366 30.65 1.53 26.51
C LYS A 366 31.54 2.64 27.03
N THR A 367 31.05 3.87 27.07
CA THR A 367 31.76 5.04 27.63
C THR A 367 31.96 4.90 29.14
N THR A 368 30.95 4.45 29.89
CA THR A 368 31.03 4.29 31.35
C THR A 368 31.89 3.09 31.81
N ILE A 369 32.09 2.07 30.97
CA ILE A 369 32.99 0.96 31.31
C ILE A 369 34.42 1.50 31.44
N LYS A 370 35.02 1.32 32.61
CA LYS A 370 36.42 1.70 32.86
C LYS A 370 37.35 1.03 31.85
N THR A 371 38.34 1.77 31.37
CA THR A 371 39.40 1.21 30.55
C THR A 371 40.17 0.15 31.34
N ALA A 372 40.62 -0.90 30.67
CA ALA A 372 41.51 -1.88 31.29
C ALA A 372 42.77 -1.18 31.83
N TYR A 373 43.20 -1.56 33.03
CA TYR A 373 44.50 -1.14 33.56
C TYR A 373 45.62 -1.66 32.66
N SER A 374 46.75 -0.94 32.59
CA SER A 374 47.83 -1.16 31.61
C SER A 374 48.41 -2.58 31.53
N LYS A 375 48.22 -3.41 32.56
CA LYS A 375 48.69 -4.81 32.62
C LYS A 375 47.57 -5.86 32.65
N THR A 376 46.30 -5.47 32.60
CA THR A 376 45.17 -6.42 32.66
C THR A 376 44.62 -6.74 31.26
N CYS A 377 43.88 -7.85 31.14
CA CYS A 377 43.23 -8.34 29.91
C CYS A 377 44.16 -8.76 28.75
N SER A 378 45.44 -8.36 28.71
CA SER A 378 46.39 -8.73 27.66
C SER A 378 46.61 -10.23 27.50
N TRP A 379 46.43 -11.01 28.57
CA TRP A 379 46.48 -12.47 28.54
C TRP A 379 45.42 -13.06 27.59
N PHE A 380 44.27 -12.39 27.45
CA PHE A 380 43.18 -12.87 26.61
C PHE A 380 43.57 -12.94 25.14
N LEU A 381 44.42 -12.01 24.68
CA LEU A 381 44.92 -12.01 23.30
C LEU A 381 45.85 -13.19 22.98
N LYS A 382 46.32 -13.89 24.00
CA LYS A 382 47.15 -15.11 23.89
C LYS A 382 46.36 -16.37 24.23
N HIS A 383 45.09 -16.25 24.60
CA HIS A 383 44.26 -17.38 24.99
C HIS A 383 43.95 -18.24 23.76
N HIS A 384 44.03 -19.56 23.92
CA HIS A 384 43.84 -20.52 22.84
C HIS A 384 42.52 -20.28 22.09
N ASP A 385 41.39 -20.24 22.82
CA ASP A 385 40.07 -20.03 22.22
C ASP A 385 39.93 -18.72 21.44
N TYR A 386 40.64 -17.65 21.86
CA TYR A 386 40.63 -16.38 21.14
C TYR A 386 41.42 -16.48 19.83
N LEU A 387 42.58 -17.15 19.85
CA LEU A 387 43.39 -17.37 18.66
C LEU A 387 42.70 -18.31 17.67
N GLU A 388 42.01 -19.35 18.15
CA GLU A 388 41.22 -20.23 17.30
C GLU A 388 40.03 -19.52 16.66
N TRP A 389 39.33 -18.67 17.42
CA TRP A 389 38.24 -17.86 16.86
C TRP A 389 38.71 -16.84 15.81
N LEU A 390 39.96 -16.37 15.92
CA LEU A 390 40.57 -15.52 14.90
C LEU A 390 40.92 -16.28 13.61
N ASP A 391 41.12 -17.60 13.66
CA ASP A 391 41.48 -18.42 12.52
C ASP A 391 40.28 -18.70 11.61
N SER A 392 40.27 -18.12 10.41
CA SER A 392 39.20 -18.33 9.42
C SER A 392 39.08 -19.78 8.97
N GLY A 393 40.15 -20.58 9.04
CA GLY A 393 40.12 -22.00 8.69
C GLY A 393 39.31 -22.85 9.67
N LYS A 394 39.04 -22.33 10.88
CA LYS A 394 38.29 -23.02 11.93
C LYS A 394 36.84 -22.56 12.06
N GLN A 395 36.35 -21.72 11.13
CA GLN A 395 35.00 -21.14 11.20
C GLN A 395 33.87 -22.18 11.30
N SER A 396 34.02 -23.35 10.67
CA SER A 396 33.04 -24.44 10.74
C SER A 396 32.91 -25.04 12.14
N GLN A 397 33.93 -24.90 12.99
CA GLN A 397 33.98 -25.49 14.34
C GLN A 397 33.34 -24.56 15.38
N HIS A 398 33.60 -23.25 15.30
CA HIS A 398 33.11 -22.27 16.27
C HIS A 398 31.92 -21.43 15.77
N HIS A 399 31.49 -21.62 14.51
CA HIS A 399 30.36 -20.92 13.88
C HIS A 399 30.44 -19.38 13.98
N GLY A 400 31.66 -18.85 14.04
CA GLY A 400 31.91 -17.42 14.18
C GLY A 400 31.68 -16.83 15.58
N LEU A 401 31.34 -17.61 16.60
CA LEU A 401 30.99 -17.14 17.95
C LEU A 401 32.11 -17.36 18.98
N LEU A 402 32.35 -16.38 19.86
CA LEU A 402 33.25 -16.53 21.03
C LEU A 402 32.50 -16.21 22.33
N TRP A 403 32.29 -17.22 23.18
CA TRP A 403 31.48 -17.06 24.38
C TRP A 403 32.31 -16.85 25.66
N ILE A 404 32.26 -15.66 26.25
CA ILE A 404 32.97 -15.36 27.51
C ILE A 404 32.03 -15.46 28.72
N ARG A 405 32.22 -16.49 29.55
CA ARG A 405 31.45 -16.70 30.79
C ARG A 405 32.26 -16.32 32.03
N GLY A 406 31.59 -15.76 33.03
CA GLY A 406 32.21 -15.43 34.31
C GLY A 406 31.22 -14.87 35.33
N LYS A 407 31.58 -14.90 36.62
CA LYS A 407 30.74 -14.39 37.72
C LYS A 407 30.44 -12.88 37.57
N PRO A 408 29.35 -12.35 38.14
CA PRO A 408 29.14 -10.90 38.24
C PRO A 408 30.38 -10.21 38.83
N GLY A 409 30.74 -9.03 38.30
CA GLY A 409 31.93 -8.30 38.75
C GLY A 409 33.29 -8.82 38.24
N ALA A 410 33.36 -9.98 37.59
CA ALA A 410 34.63 -10.59 37.14
C ALA A 410 35.33 -9.86 35.95
N GLY A 411 34.91 -8.65 35.58
CA GLY A 411 35.57 -7.86 34.54
C GLY A 411 35.20 -8.18 33.08
N LYS A 412 34.17 -8.99 32.82
CA LYS A 412 33.74 -9.38 31.44
C LYS A 412 33.58 -8.19 30.49
N SER A 413 32.85 -7.15 30.89
CA SER A 413 32.65 -5.96 30.07
C SER A 413 33.94 -5.17 29.82
N ILE A 414 34.90 -5.23 30.76
CA ILE A 414 36.22 -4.61 30.60
C ILE A 414 37.03 -5.38 29.56
N ILE A 415 36.99 -6.73 29.59
CA ILE A 415 37.61 -7.58 28.56
C ILE A 415 36.99 -7.30 27.19
N MET A 416 35.66 -7.24 27.08
CA MET A 416 34.98 -6.91 25.82
C MET A 416 35.39 -5.53 25.28
N LYS A 417 35.42 -4.50 26.13
CA LYS A 417 35.88 -3.16 25.72
C LYS A 417 37.35 -3.15 25.30
N PHE A 418 38.20 -3.92 25.99
CA PHE A 418 39.61 -4.06 25.66
C PHE A 418 39.80 -4.70 24.28
N ILE A 419 39.12 -5.82 24.01
CA ILE A 419 39.18 -6.50 22.72
C ILE A 419 38.66 -5.58 21.60
N TYR A 420 37.48 -4.98 21.78
CA TYR A 420 36.91 -4.02 20.84
C TYR A 420 37.90 -2.90 20.49
N THR A 421 38.54 -2.30 21.51
CA THR A 421 39.51 -1.21 21.30
C THR A 421 40.74 -1.67 20.52
N LYS A 422 41.17 -2.92 20.72
CA LYS A 422 42.30 -3.50 19.98
C LYS A 422 41.93 -3.81 18.53
N MET A 423 40.76 -4.42 18.29
CA MET A 423 40.28 -4.73 16.95
C MET A 423 40.02 -3.47 16.12
N LYS A 424 39.41 -2.44 16.73
CA LYS A 424 39.19 -1.15 16.04
C LYS A 424 40.47 -0.46 15.57
N ARG A 425 41.60 -0.68 16.25
CA ARG A 425 42.92 -0.16 15.82
C ARG A 425 43.50 -0.91 14.63
N THR A 426 43.05 -2.14 14.38
CA THR A 426 43.50 -3.00 13.28
C THR A 426 42.55 -3.00 12.08
N ASP A 427 41.43 -2.28 12.15
CA ASP A 427 40.40 -2.20 11.10
C ASP A 427 40.91 -1.52 9.81
N ALA A 428 41.60 -0.38 9.94
CA ALA A 428 41.98 0.45 8.79
C ALA A 428 42.93 -0.25 7.77
N PRO A 429 43.94 -1.03 8.19
CA PRO A 429 44.78 -1.80 7.27
C PRO A 429 44.07 -2.99 6.62
N ALA A 430 43.02 -3.53 7.27
CA ALA A 430 42.39 -4.78 6.89
C ALA A 430 41.08 -4.61 6.09
N ARG A 431 40.64 -3.37 5.84
CA ARG A 431 39.29 -3.06 5.31
C ARG A 431 38.18 -3.81 6.08
N ALA A 432 38.37 -3.94 7.39
CA ALA A 432 37.44 -4.60 8.29
C ALA A 432 36.67 -3.55 9.09
N LEU A 433 35.47 -3.92 9.56
CA LEU A 433 34.64 -3.06 10.39
C LEU A 433 34.35 -3.76 11.72
N THR A 434 34.86 -3.22 12.82
CA THR A 434 34.52 -3.66 14.18
C THR A 434 33.35 -2.83 14.72
N ILE A 435 32.16 -3.44 14.80
CA ILE A 435 30.96 -2.86 15.41
C ILE A 435 30.70 -3.44 16.81
N SER A 436 29.96 -2.73 17.67
CA SER A 436 29.73 -3.19 19.04
C SER A 436 28.42 -2.70 19.64
N PHE A 437 27.85 -3.48 20.56
CA PHE A 437 26.76 -3.06 21.44
C PHE A 437 26.99 -3.58 22.86
N PHE A 438 26.76 -2.73 23.88
CA PHE A 438 26.97 -3.08 25.28
C PHE A 438 25.67 -2.96 26.07
N PHE A 439 25.08 -4.10 26.44
CA PHE A 439 23.87 -4.12 27.27
C PHE A 439 24.09 -3.43 28.62
N ASN A 440 23.13 -2.58 29.00
CA ASN A 440 23.15 -1.84 30.26
C ASN A 440 21.92 -2.16 31.10
N ALA A 441 22.04 -3.06 32.07
CA ALA A 441 20.93 -3.41 32.96
C ALA A 441 20.35 -2.20 33.73
N ARG A 442 21.13 -1.13 33.91
CA ARG A 442 20.69 0.12 34.57
C ARG A 442 20.35 1.24 33.58
N GLY A 443 20.50 1.01 32.28
CA GLY A 443 20.26 1.99 31.23
C GLY A 443 18.79 2.20 30.88
N GLY A 444 18.54 2.88 29.76
CA GLY A 444 17.21 3.03 29.16
C GLY A 444 16.62 1.71 28.64
N SER A 445 15.39 1.77 28.12
CA SER A 445 14.70 0.60 27.56
C SER A 445 15.47 -0.02 26.38
N LEU A 446 16.02 0.81 25.50
CA LEU A 446 16.76 0.36 24.33
C LEU A 446 18.11 -0.28 24.69
N GLU A 447 18.84 0.25 25.68
CA GLU A 447 20.12 -0.31 26.15
C GLU A 447 20.00 -1.73 26.76
N LYS A 448 18.78 -2.18 27.09
CA LYS A 448 18.48 -3.52 27.64
C LYS A 448 17.88 -4.47 26.62
N SER A 449 17.51 -3.97 25.44
CA SER A 449 16.66 -4.69 24.49
C SER A 449 17.45 -5.20 23.30
N VAL A 450 16.99 -6.32 22.75
CA VAL A 450 17.45 -6.85 21.45
C VAL A 450 17.22 -5.84 20.33
N SER A 451 16.14 -5.05 20.40
CA SER A 451 15.85 -3.98 19.44
C SER A 451 16.92 -2.88 19.44
N GLY A 452 17.39 -2.45 20.62
CA GLY A 452 18.47 -1.47 20.74
C GLY A 452 19.80 -2.03 20.22
N MET A 453 20.07 -3.31 20.47
CA MET A 453 21.23 -4.01 19.90
C MET A 453 21.20 -3.98 18.38
N TYR A 454 20.10 -4.41 17.75
CA TYR A 454 19.99 -4.41 16.28
C TYR A 454 20.10 -3.02 15.67
N ARG A 455 19.44 -2.01 16.26
CA ARG A 455 19.53 -0.63 15.79
C ARG A 455 20.97 -0.12 15.80
N SER A 456 21.69 -0.36 16.90
CA SER A 456 23.09 0.07 17.04
C SER A 456 24.05 -0.66 16.11
N LEU A 457 23.90 -1.97 15.96
CA LEU A 457 24.75 -2.75 15.06
C LEU A 457 24.49 -2.39 13.58
N LEU A 458 23.22 -2.20 13.21
CA LEU A 458 22.84 -1.82 11.85
C LEU A 458 23.31 -0.41 11.49
N LEU A 459 23.16 0.55 12.41
CA LEU A 459 23.65 1.92 12.21
C LEU A 459 25.17 1.92 11.95
N GLN A 460 25.95 1.30 12.84
CA GLN A 460 27.41 1.22 12.68
C GLN A 460 27.82 0.50 11.39
N LEU A 461 27.08 -0.53 10.96
CA LEU A 461 27.34 -1.25 9.71
C LEU A 461 27.13 -0.34 8.49
N LEU A 462 26.02 0.40 8.45
CA LEU A 462 25.66 1.28 7.33
C LEU A 462 26.54 2.53 7.28
N GLU A 463 27.01 3.02 8.42
CA GLU A 463 28.01 4.10 8.49
C GLU A 463 29.40 3.62 8.07
N GLY A 464 29.76 2.38 8.44
CA GLY A 464 31.06 1.79 8.12
C GLY A 464 31.21 1.35 6.66
N PHE A 465 30.10 1.01 6.00
CA PHE A 465 30.05 0.61 4.58
C PHE A 465 28.98 1.42 3.84
N PRO A 466 29.32 2.62 3.32
CA PRO A 466 28.37 3.49 2.64
C PRO A 466 27.68 2.88 1.42
N ASP A 467 28.32 1.91 0.76
CA ASP A 467 27.76 1.13 -0.34
C ASP A 467 26.54 0.30 0.08
N LEU A 468 26.49 -0.16 1.35
CA LEU A 468 25.33 -0.86 1.88
C LEU A 468 24.12 0.05 2.11
N GLN A 469 24.30 1.38 2.13
CA GLN A 469 23.18 2.32 2.29
C GLN A 469 22.22 2.33 1.11
N LEU A 470 22.59 1.72 -0.03
CA LEU A 470 21.66 1.45 -1.13
C LEU A 470 20.43 0.64 -0.67
N VAL A 471 20.56 -0.19 0.37
CA VAL A 471 19.41 -0.91 0.95
C VAL A 471 18.35 0.03 1.52
N LEU A 472 18.73 1.26 1.90
CA LEU A 472 17.81 2.27 2.46
C LEU A 472 17.01 3.00 1.38
N ASP A 473 17.34 2.81 0.10
CA ASP A 473 16.54 3.27 -1.02
C ASP A 473 15.31 2.39 -1.24
N ASP A 474 15.24 1.24 -0.57
CA ASP A 474 14.08 0.38 -0.56
C ASP A 474 12.87 1.20 -0.06
N PRO A 475 11.83 1.39 -0.90
CA PRO A 475 10.65 2.17 -0.54
C PRO A 475 9.91 1.58 0.68
N ASP A 476 10.10 0.28 0.97
CA ASP A 476 9.43 -0.44 2.06
C ASP A 476 9.99 -0.13 3.46
N LEU A 477 11.15 0.55 3.54
CA LEU A 477 11.77 0.95 4.81
C LEU A 477 11.24 2.31 5.29
N ILE A 478 10.51 2.33 6.41
CA ILE A 478 9.90 3.57 6.96
C ILE A 478 10.59 3.98 8.28
N PRO A 479 11.01 5.26 8.44
CA PRO A 479 11.63 5.74 9.67
C PRO A 479 10.70 5.71 10.88
N ARG A 480 11.20 5.22 12.02
CA ARG A 480 10.44 5.08 13.27
C ARG A 480 9.94 6.41 13.87
N ASN A 481 10.53 7.53 13.48
CA ASN A 481 10.15 8.86 13.98
C ASN A 481 8.82 9.35 13.38
N GLN A 482 8.30 8.66 12.36
CA GLN A 482 6.92 8.79 11.88
C GLN A 482 5.94 7.83 12.60
N MET A 483 6.44 6.88 13.42
CA MET A 483 5.61 5.91 14.17
C MET A 483 5.22 6.37 15.58
N SER A 484 5.72 7.51 16.08
CA SER A 484 5.42 7.98 17.46
C SER A 484 3.97 8.43 17.67
N ALA A 485 3.12 8.38 16.65
CA ALA A 485 1.69 8.62 16.76
C ALA A 485 0.82 7.34 16.91
N MET A 486 1.35 6.11 16.79
CA MET A 486 0.49 4.90 16.84
C MET A 486 1.12 3.66 17.51
N ASN A 487 0.33 3.07 18.41
CA ASN A 487 0.68 1.92 19.25
C ASN A 487 0.72 0.58 18.50
N SER A 488 1.85 -0.12 18.67
CA SER A 488 1.97 -1.57 18.96
C SER A 488 1.21 -2.58 18.05
N LYS A 489 1.86 -3.00 16.95
CA LYS A 489 2.17 -4.41 16.55
C LYS A 489 2.69 -4.44 15.10
N SER A 490 3.90 -3.93 14.84
CA SER A 490 4.59 -4.15 13.56
C SER A 490 5.70 -5.18 13.70
N ARG A 491 5.86 -6.03 12.68
CA ARG A 491 6.86 -7.09 12.60
C ARG A 491 8.27 -6.51 12.81
N THR A 492 9.01 -7.10 13.73
CA THR A 492 10.39 -6.76 14.04
C THR A 492 11.36 -7.28 12.98
N TRP A 493 12.53 -6.64 12.90
CA TRP A 493 13.70 -6.89 12.02
C TRP A 493 14.26 -8.33 11.98
N SER A 494 13.61 -9.32 12.60
CA SER A 494 14.04 -10.71 12.69
C SER A 494 14.07 -11.44 11.33
N SER A 495 13.36 -10.93 10.31
CA SER A 495 13.39 -11.50 8.95
C SER A 495 14.62 -11.11 8.13
N PHE A 496 15.30 -10.01 8.46
CA PHE A 496 16.44 -9.49 7.70
C PHE A 496 17.67 -10.41 7.78
N LEU A 497 17.88 -11.08 8.91
CA LEU A 497 19.06 -11.93 9.15
C LEU A 497 19.07 -13.26 8.36
N LYS A 498 17.95 -13.67 7.75
CA LYS A 498 17.93 -14.89 6.93
C LYS A 498 18.53 -14.68 5.53
N LYS A 499 18.72 -13.44 5.06
CA LYS A 499 19.19 -13.14 3.70
C LYS A 499 20.69 -12.82 3.57
N SER A 500 21.45 -12.68 4.67
CA SER A 500 22.88 -12.34 4.61
C SER A 500 23.87 -13.52 4.69
N GLN A 501 23.40 -14.76 4.48
CA GLN A 501 24.20 -15.98 4.64
C GLN A 501 25.37 -16.18 3.64
N ASN A 502 25.61 -15.25 2.70
CA ASN A 502 26.72 -15.37 1.74
C ASN A 502 27.95 -14.50 2.04
N ASN A 503 27.98 -13.78 3.18
CA ASN A 503 29.18 -13.07 3.62
C ASN A 503 29.71 -13.66 4.94
N VAL A 504 31.03 -13.83 5.02
CA VAL A 504 31.71 -14.35 6.21
C VAL A 504 31.66 -13.30 7.32
N TRP A 505 30.74 -13.48 8.27
CA TRP A 505 30.63 -12.63 9.46
C TRP A 505 31.31 -13.30 10.66
N LYS A 506 32.15 -12.55 11.39
CA LYS A 506 32.66 -12.95 12.72
C LYS A 506 31.88 -12.16 13.77
N THR A 507 31.24 -12.84 14.71
CA THR A 507 30.35 -12.22 15.70
C THR A 507 30.83 -12.57 17.10
N MET A 508 31.24 -11.58 17.91
CA MET A 508 31.50 -11.80 19.34
C MET A 508 30.23 -11.75 20.17
#